data_AF-A0A4P7PN74-F1
#
_entry.id   AF-A0A4P7PN74-F1
#
_cell.length_a   1.000
_cell.length_b   1.000
_cell.length_c   1.000
_cell.angle_alpha   90.00
_cell.angle_beta   90.00
_cell.angle_gamma   90.00
#
_symmetry.space_group_name_H-M   'P 1'
#
loop_
_entity.id
_entity.type
_entity.pdbx_description
1 polymer ?
#
loop_
_entity_poly.entity_id
_entity_poly.type
_entity_poly.pdbx_seq_one_letter_code
_entity_poly.pdbx_strand_id
1 'polypeptide(L)'
;MNPSLTDTPALSRRGLLKFSLGASAFLATVGLGASLSGCSPSHPASGLAALRDNDLAFLRAVIPVMLDGAVAVEQIPAATDVTLRSLDTGLAHLSPAMLKLTRQLFDVLTLGITRGPLTGVWGAWENASADDIRRFLDRWENSSLDLLRQGHSSLLQMVMMAWYSRAEAWAHCGYPGPPTV
;
A
#
# COMPACT_ATOMS: atom_id res chain seq x y z
N MET A 1 3.43 29.04 -24.68
CA MET A 1 3.38 29.39 -23.24
C MET A 1 3.48 28.09 -22.46
N ASN A 2 4.60 27.85 -21.78
CA ASN A 2 4.74 26.69 -20.90
C ASN A 2 3.94 26.97 -19.62
N PRO A 3 2.93 26.17 -19.27
CA PRO A 3 2.29 26.32 -17.96
C PRO A 3 3.35 26.07 -16.88
N SER A 4 3.47 26.99 -15.95
CA SER A 4 4.35 26.79 -14.79
C SER A 4 3.76 25.65 -13.97
N LEU A 5 4.58 24.72 -13.47
CA LEU A 5 4.12 23.60 -12.63
C LEU A 5 3.38 24.08 -11.35
N THR A 6 3.50 25.37 -11.03
CA THR A 6 2.84 26.09 -9.94
C THR A 6 1.39 26.51 -10.20
N ASP A 7 0.88 26.43 -11.44
CA ASP A 7 -0.50 26.85 -11.77
C ASP A 7 -1.58 25.84 -11.34
N THR A 8 -1.18 24.67 -10.81
CA THR A 8 -2.12 23.73 -10.21
C THR A 8 -2.33 24.11 -8.73
N PRO A 9 -3.54 24.52 -8.30
CA PRO A 9 -3.78 24.96 -6.91
C PRO A 9 -3.41 23.88 -5.86
N ALA A 10 -3.48 22.59 -6.23
CA ALA A 10 -3.04 21.45 -5.42
C ALA A 10 -1.52 21.41 -5.18
N LEU A 11 -0.71 21.90 -6.12
CA LEU A 11 0.76 21.94 -6.03
C LEU A 11 1.28 23.25 -5.40
N SER A 12 0.39 24.17 -5.01
CA SER A 12 0.79 25.36 -4.24
C SER A 12 1.21 24.96 -2.82
N ARG A 13 2.18 25.66 -2.21
CA ARG A 13 2.59 25.43 -0.80
C ARG A 13 1.41 25.37 0.16
N ARG A 14 0.43 26.27 -0.02
CA ARG A 14 -0.79 26.31 0.79
C ARG A 14 -1.72 25.13 0.51
N GLY A 15 -1.86 24.72 -0.75
CA GLY A 15 -2.61 23.54 -1.16
C GLY A 15 -2.05 22.28 -0.50
N LEU A 16 -0.74 22.09 -0.60
CA LEU A 16 -0.02 20.97 0.01
C LEU A 16 -0.20 20.92 1.54
N LEU A 17 -0.09 22.06 2.24
CA LEU A 17 -0.26 22.11 3.70
C LEU A 17 -1.71 21.83 4.15
N LYS A 18 -2.70 22.36 3.44
CA LYS A 18 -4.12 22.08 3.75
C LYS A 18 -4.45 20.61 3.49
N PHE A 19 -3.93 20.08 2.39
CA PHE A 19 -4.10 18.70 2.02
C PHE A 19 -3.45 17.76 3.05
N SER A 20 -2.18 17.99 3.41
CA SER A 20 -1.47 17.15 4.38
C SER A 20 -2.10 17.22 5.76
N LEU A 21 -2.61 18.40 6.17
CA LEU A 21 -3.36 18.56 7.41
C LEU A 21 -4.66 17.75 7.40
N GLY A 22 -5.45 17.85 6.33
CA GLY A 22 -6.70 17.10 6.17
C GLY A 22 -6.48 15.58 6.12
N ALA A 23 -5.48 15.13 5.36
CA ALA A 23 -5.08 13.73 5.28
C ALA A 23 -4.65 13.19 6.65
N SER A 24 -3.80 13.94 7.37
CA SER A 24 -3.34 13.55 8.69
C SER A 24 -4.48 13.49 9.71
N ALA A 25 -5.42 14.45 9.65
CA ALA A 25 -6.60 14.44 10.50
C ALA A 25 -7.47 13.21 10.23
N PHE A 26 -7.75 12.91 8.95
CA PHE A 26 -8.51 11.72 8.55
C PHE A 26 -7.86 10.42 9.02
N LEU A 27 -6.56 10.24 8.74
CA LEU A 27 -5.80 9.07 9.17
C LEU A 27 -5.72 8.92 10.69
N ALA A 28 -5.60 10.04 11.42
CA ALA A 28 -5.63 10.04 12.88
C ALA A 28 -6.99 9.60 13.42
N THR A 29 -8.09 10.10 12.87
CA THR A 29 -9.45 9.70 13.27
C THR A 29 -9.68 8.21 13.04
N VAL A 30 -9.31 7.70 11.87
CA VAL A 30 -9.48 6.27 11.55
C VAL A 30 -8.57 5.40 12.42
N GLY A 31 -7.29 5.77 12.55
CA GLY A 31 -6.32 5.02 13.37
C GLY A 31 -6.69 4.99 14.85
N LEU A 32 -7.20 6.09 15.42
CA LEU A 32 -7.74 6.12 16.79
C LEU A 32 -8.98 5.23 16.92
N GLY A 33 -9.91 5.29 15.97
CA GLY A 33 -11.09 4.41 15.96
C GLY A 33 -10.70 2.92 15.93
N ALA A 34 -9.75 2.56 15.07
CA ALA A 34 -9.24 1.19 14.94
C ALA A 34 -8.56 0.68 16.21
N SER A 35 -7.77 1.56 16.84
CA SER A 35 -7.02 1.23 18.05
C SER A 35 -7.95 1.07 19.25
N LEU A 36 -8.93 1.97 19.39
CA LEU A 36 -9.90 1.96 20.49
C LEU A 36 -10.93 0.83 20.36
N SER A 37 -11.27 0.42 19.15
CA SER A 37 -12.16 -0.73 18.92
C SER A 37 -11.47 -2.09 19.07
N GLY A 38 -10.15 -2.11 19.30
CA GLY A 38 -9.34 -3.35 19.32
C GLY A 38 -9.24 -4.02 17.95
N CYS A 39 -9.65 -3.35 16.88
CA CYS A 39 -9.64 -3.88 15.51
C CYS A 39 -8.29 -3.67 14.82
N SER A 40 -7.27 -3.15 15.52
CA SER A 40 -5.92 -3.07 14.99
C SER A 40 -4.91 -3.49 16.04
N PRO A 41 -4.19 -4.62 15.84
CA PRO A 41 -3.15 -5.06 16.76
C PRO A 41 -2.06 -3.99 16.88
N SER A 42 -1.54 -3.74 18.08
CA SER A 42 -0.40 -2.84 18.26
C SER A 42 0.95 -3.50 17.94
N HIS A 43 0.98 -4.84 17.92
CA HIS A 43 2.19 -5.63 17.78
C HIS A 43 2.31 -6.25 16.38
N PRO A 44 3.54 -6.41 15.86
CA PRO A 44 3.78 -7.19 14.65
C PRO A 44 3.24 -8.61 14.77
N ALA A 45 2.84 -9.20 13.65
CA ALA A 45 2.46 -10.59 13.56
C ALA A 45 3.66 -11.50 13.89
N SER A 46 3.38 -12.74 14.29
CA SER A 46 4.43 -13.68 14.67
C SER A 46 5.42 -13.92 13.52
N GLY A 47 6.71 -13.73 13.80
CA GLY A 47 7.79 -13.88 12.82
C GLY A 47 8.00 -12.68 11.89
N LEU A 48 7.29 -11.55 12.11
CA LEU A 48 7.46 -10.31 11.35
C LEU A 48 7.95 -9.16 12.26
N ALA A 49 8.57 -8.16 11.65
CA ALA A 49 9.15 -7.01 12.33
C ALA A 49 8.23 -5.79 12.36
N ALA A 50 7.40 -5.60 11.34
CA ALA A 50 6.61 -4.38 11.15
C ALA A 50 5.13 -4.63 10.83
N LEU A 51 4.82 -5.62 10.00
CA LEU A 51 3.45 -5.93 9.58
C LEU A 51 2.66 -6.64 10.71
N ARG A 52 1.37 -6.32 10.80
CA ARG A 52 0.42 -6.89 11.78
C ARG A 52 -0.52 -7.87 11.09
N ASP A 53 -1.20 -8.72 11.86
CA ASP A 53 -2.08 -9.77 11.31
C ASP A 53 -3.14 -9.21 10.33
N ASN A 54 -3.76 -8.08 10.65
CA ASN A 54 -4.75 -7.45 9.77
C ASN A 54 -4.15 -6.91 8.46
N ASP A 55 -2.89 -6.47 8.49
CA ASP A 55 -2.20 -6.01 7.29
C ASP A 55 -1.98 -7.19 6.32
N LEU A 56 -1.78 -8.40 6.85
CA LEU A 56 -1.49 -9.60 6.05
C LEU A 56 -2.68 -10.03 5.18
N ALA A 57 -3.91 -9.95 5.70
CA ALA A 57 -5.10 -10.31 4.93
C ALA A 57 -5.23 -9.42 3.69
N PHE A 58 -5.04 -8.11 3.86
CA PHE A 58 -5.03 -7.13 2.78
C PHE A 58 -3.89 -7.37 1.79
N LEU A 59 -2.65 -7.47 2.30
CA LEU A 59 -1.46 -7.60 1.44
C LEU A 59 -1.45 -8.91 0.65
N ARG A 60 -1.87 -10.03 1.25
CA ARG A 60 -1.98 -11.33 0.55
C ARG A 60 -3.03 -11.31 -0.57
N ALA A 61 -4.06 -10.49 -0.45
CA ALA A 61 -5.05 -10.31 -1.51
C ALA A 61 -4.51 -9.42 -2.64
N VAL A 62 -3.85 -8.31 -2.30
CA VAL A 62 -3.45 -7.28 -3.28
C VAL A 62 -2.16 -7.59 -4.03
N ILE A 63 -1.16 -8.16 -3.36
CA ILE A 63 0.16 -8.43 -3.97
C ILE A 63 0.04 -9.30 -5.23
N PRO A 64 -0.71 -10.43 -5.25
CA PRO A 64 -0.89 -11.24 -6.46
C PRO A 64 -1.42 -10.44 -7.66
N VAL A 65 -2.34 -9.51 -7.42
CA VAL A 65 -2.93 -8.67 -8.47
C VAL A 65 -1.93 -7.63 -8.98
N MET A 66 -1.11 -7.08 -8.10
CA MET A 66 -0.04 -6.14 -8.47
C MET A 66 1.13 -6.82 -9.20
N LEU A 67 1.33 -8.13 -8.99
CA LEU A 67 2.36 -8.93 -9.67
C LEU A 67 1.85 -9.63 -10.93
N ASP A 68 0.58 -9.41 -11.31
CA ASP A 68 0.00 -10.00 -12.51
C ASP A 68 0.80 -9.62 -13.76
N GLY A 69 1.14 -10.61 -14.58
CA GLY A 69 2.04 -10.45 -15.73
C GLY A 69 3.53 -10.33 -15.40
N ALA A 70 3.92 -10.02 -14.16
CA ALA A 70 5.32 -9.92 -13.74
C ALA A 70 5.94 -11.28 -13.33
N VAL A 71 5.09 -12.27 -13.07
CA VAL A 71 5.46 -13.59 -12.55
C VAL A 71 4.61 -14.64 -13.26
N ALA A 72 5.18 -15.82 -13.54
CA ALA A 72 4.41 -16.96 -14.05
C ALA A 72 3.31 -17.35 -13.05
N VAL A 73 2.13 -17.75 -13.54
CA VAL A 73 0.95 -17.99 -12.69
C VAL A 73 1.24 -19.01 -11.58
N GLU A 74 2.05 -20.03 -11.87
CA GLU A 74 2.43 -21.08 -10.93
C GLU A 74 3.35 -20.58 -9.81
N GLN A 75 4.04 -19.46 -10.02
CA GLN A 75 5.00 -18.87 -9.10
C GLN A 75 4.40 -17.74 -8.26
N ILE A 76 3.18 -17.27 -8.57
CA ILE A 76 2.51 -16.18 -7.84
C ILE A 76 2.46 -16.41 -6.32
N PRO A 77 2.12 -17.60 -5.80
CA PRO A 77 2.10 -17.82 -4.35
C PRO A 77 3.47 -17.60 -3.70
N ALA A 78 4.54 -18.13 -4.31
CA ALA A 78 5.91 -17.97 -3.81
C ALA A 78 6.38 -16.52 -3.90
N ALA A 79 6.10 -15.85 -5.03
CA ALA A 79 6.45 -14.44 -5.22
C ALA A 79 5.71 -13.54 -4.22
N THR A 80 4.45 -13.86 -3.89
CA THR A 80 3.66 -13.13 -2.90
C THR A 80 4.30 -13.22 -1.52
N ASP A 81 4.68 -14.43 -1.07
CA ASP A 81 5.30 -14.64 0.23
C ASP A 81 6.68 -13.97 0.36
N VAL A 82 7.49 -13.99 -0.71
CA VAL A 82 8.80 -13.33 -0.73
C VAL A 82 8.64 -11.81 -0.77
N THR A 83 7.69 -11.28 -1.55
CA THR A 83 7.37 -9.86 -1.59
C THR A 83 6.91 -9.36 -0.23
N LEU A 84 6.01 -10.10 0.44
CA LEU A 84 5.52 -9.75 1.77
C LEU A 84 6.65 -9.69 2.80
N ARG A 85 7.57 -10.67 2.81
CA ARG A 85 8.73 -10.66 3.71
C ARG A 85 9.70 -9.50 3.43
N SER A 86 9.89 -9.18 2.15
CA SER A 86 10.74 -8.06 1.72
C SER A 86 10.13 -6.72 2.09
N LEU A 87 8.79 -6.60 1.96
CA LEU A 87 8.03 -5.44 2.41
C LEU A 87 8.15 -5.27 3.93
N ASP A 88 7.93 -6.33 4.72
CA ASP A 88 8.09 -6.29 6.18
C ASP A 88 9.47 -5.80 6.60
N THR A 89 10.51 -6.35 5.96
CA THR A 89 11.90 -5.93 6.18
C THR A 89 12.10 -4.46 5.83
N GLY A 90 11.57 -3.99 4.69
CA GLY A 90 11.64 -2.58 4.28
C GLY A 90 10.93 -1.65 5.28
N LEU A 91 9.75 -2.04 5.76
CA LEU A 91 8.97 -1.28 6.74
C LEU A 91 9.67 -1.17 8.09
N ALA A 92 10.43 -2.19 8.49
CA ALA A 92 11.21 -2.18 9.73
C ALA A 92 12.34 -1.12 9.73
N HIS A 93 12.76 -0.63 8.55
CA HIS A 93 13.78 0.41 8.41
C HIS A 93 13.18 1.83 8.28
N LEU A 94 11.85 1.98 8.28
CA LEU A 94 11.23 3.28 8.26
C LEU A 94 11.40 4.00 9.60
N SER A 95 11.41 5.35 9.55
CA SER A 95 11.27 6.13 10.78
C SER A 95 9.96 5.77 11.49
N PRO A 96 9.88 5.92 12.82
CA PRO A 96 8.65 5.63 13.56
C PRO A 96 7.43 6.42 13.04
N ALA A 97 7.65 7.65 12.56
CA ALA A 97 6.60 8.48 11.99
C ALA A 97 6.08 7.93 10.65
N MET A 98 6.98 7.51 9.75
CA MET A 98 6.57 6.90 8.47
C MET A 98 5.89 5.55 8.69
N LEU A 99 6.44 4.68 9.56
CA LEU A 99 5.82 3.39 9.88
C LEU A 99 4.39 3.58 10.43
N LYS A 100 4.19 4.58 11.28
CA LYS A 100 2.86 4.93 11.80
C LYS A 100 1.90 5.32 10.68
N LEU A 101 2.31 6.19 9.76
CA LEU A 101 1.47 6.61 8.63
C LEU A 101 1.13 5.44 7.71
N THR A 102 2.09 4.56 7.43
CA THR A 102 1.85 3.34 6.65
C THR A 102 0.84 2.41 7.33
N ARG A 103 0.98 2.20 8.64
CA ARG A 103 0.00 1.41 9.41
C ARG A 103 -1.38 2.05 9.42
N GLN A 104 -1.47 3.38 9.51
CA GLN A 104 -2.75 4.09 9.41
C GLN A 104 -3.40 3.92 8.02
N LEU A 105 -2.61 3.90 6.94
CA LEU A 105 -3.11 3.57 5.61
C LEU A 105 -3.68 2.14 5.58
N PHE A 106 -2.98 1.17 6.16
CA PHE A 106 -3.49 -0.21 6.25
C PHE A 106 -4.72 -0.31 7.16
N ASP A 107 -4.79 0.44 8.25
CA ASP A 107 -5.96 0.50 9.13
C ASP A 107 -7.19 0.95 8.34
N VAL A 108 -7.06 2.05 7.58
CA VAL A 108 -8.11 2.56 6.68
C VAL A 108 -8.60 1.50 5.68
N LEU A 109 -7.68 0.65 5.20
CA LEU A 109 -8.00 -0.39 4.22
C LEU A 109 -8.54 -1.68 4.85
N THR A 110 -8.36 -1.91 6.14
CA THR A 110 -8.74 -3.16 6.82
C THR A 110 -9.99 -3.01 7.69
N LEU A 111 -10.26 -1.80 8.22
CA LEU A 111 -11.49 -1.49 8.94
C LEU A 111 -12.70 -1.54 8.02
N GLY A 112 -13.70 -2.37 8.34
CA GLY A 112 -14.89 -2.55 7.51
C GLY A 112 -15.64 -1.24 7.19
N ILE A 113 -15.71 -0.30 8.14
CA ILE A 113 -16.40 0.99 7.98
C ILE A 113 -15.73 1.92 6.95
N THR A 114 -14.41 1.81 6.76
CA THR A 114 -13.67 2.60 5.77
C THR A 114 -13.35 1.79 4.52
N ARG A 115 -13.08 0.49 4.64
CA ARG A 115 -12.76 -0.40 3.52
C ARG A 115 -13.82 -0.34 2.43
N GLY A 116 -15.07 -0.66 2.75
CA GLY A 116 -16.16 -0.73 1.76
C GLY A 116 -16.31 0.57 0.94
N PRO A 117 -16.53 1.73 1.58
CA PRO A 117 -16.67 3.00 0.86
C PRO A 117 -15.42 3.40 0.05
N LEU A 118 -14.23 3.16 0.58
CA LEU A 118 -13.00 3.62 -0.06
C LEU A 118 -12.55 2.70 -1.19
N THR A 119 -12.69 1.39 -1.04
CA THR A 119 -12.17 0.40 -2.00
C THR A 119 -13.25 -0.21 -2.87
N GLY A 120 -14.52 -0.14 -2.46
CA GLY A 120 -15.63 -0.89 -3.07
C GLY A 120 -15.70 -2.35 -2.63
N VAL A 121 -14.77 -2.82 -1.78
CA VAL A 121 -14.70 -4.18 -1.27
C VAL A 121 -15.35 -4.26 0.12
N TRP A 122 -16.59 -4.73 0.18
CA TRP A 122 -17.36 -4.77 1.43
C TRP A 122 -17.04 -6.00 2.30
N GLY A 123 -16.73 -7.13 1.66
CA GLY A 123 -16.38 -8.39 2.33
C GLY A 123 -14.93 -8.42 2.85
N ALA A 124 -14.58 -9.50 3.54
CA ALA A 124 -13.21 -9.78 3.97
C ALA A 124 -12.26 -9.82 2.75
N TRP A 125 -11.00 -9.40 2.94
CA TRP A 125 -10.03 -9.32 1.84
C TRP A 125 -9.73 -10.68 1.21
N GLU A 126 -9.78 -11.73 2.03
CA GLU A 126 -9.62 -13.13 1.65
C GLU A 126 -10.69 -13.61 0.66
N ASN A 127 -11.84 -12.92 0.62
CA ASN A 127 -12.95 -13.22 -0.27
C ASN A 127 -13.03 -12.27 -1.47
N ALA A 128 -12.16 -11.25 -1.55
CA ALA A 128 -12.17 -10.31 -2.66
C ALA A 128 -11.64 -10.98 -3.93
N SER A 129 -12.36 -10.83 -5.04
CA SER A 129 -11.87 -11.35 -6.32
C SER A 129 -10.73 -10.49 -6.86
N ALA A 130 -9.90 -11.07 -7.74
CA ALA A 130 -8.85 -10.29 -8.42
C ALA A 130 -9.44 -9.08 -9.16
N ASP A 131 -10.63 -9.20 -9.74
CA ASP A 131 -11.30 -8.10 -10.45
C ASP A 131 -11.80 -7.00 -9.50
N ASP A 132 -12.28 -7.35 -8.30
CA ASP A 132 -12.63 -6.35 -7.28
C ASP A 132 -11.41 -5.53 -6.87
N ILE A 133 -10.27 -6.20 -6.72
CA ILE A 133 -8.99 -5.56 -6.38
C ILE A 133 -8.47 -4.70 -7.52
N ARG A 134 -8.54 -5.16 -8.78
CA ARG A 134 -8.19 -4.35 -9.96
C ARG A 134 -9.04 -3.09 -10.03
N ARG A 135 -10.35 -3.20 -9.85
CA ARG A 135 -11.28 -2.04 -9.83
C ARG A 135 -10.99 -1.09 -8.67
N PHE A 136 -10.63 -1.62 -7.51
CA PHE A 136 -10.19 -0.82 -6.36
C PHE A 136 -8.95 0.00 -6.72
N LEU A 137 -7.89 -0.64 -7.23
CA LEU A 137 -6.64 0.02 -7.57
C LEU A 137 -6.84 1.07 -8.68
N ASP A 138 -7.55 0.71 -9.75
CA ASP A 138 -7.87 1.60 -10.87
C ASP A 138 -8.66 2.85 -10.41
N ARG A 139 -9.65 2.66 -9.52
CA ARG A 139 -10.40 3.79 -8.95
C ARG A 139 -9.54 4.71 -8.11
N TRP A 140 -8.58 4.17 -7.35
CA TRP A 140 -7.69 5.01 -6.55
C TRP A 140 -6.68 5.74 -7.43
N GLU A 141 -6.12 5.07 -8.44
CA GLU A 141 -5.22 5.65 -9.44
C GLU A 141 -5.85 6.84 -10.16
N ASN A 142 -7.12 6.70 -10.57
CA ASN A 142 -7.85 7.68 -11.37
C ASN A 142 -8.78 8.60 -10.56
N SER A 143 -8.61 8.64 -9.23
CA SER A 143 -9.49 9.41 -8.35
C SER A 143 -9.30 10.93 -8.49
N SER A 144 -10.38 11.70 -8.39
CA SER A 144 -10.31 13.16 -8.24
C SER A 144 -9.81 13.60 -6.85
N LEU A 145 -9.75 12.68 -5.90
CA LEU A 145 -9.23 12.92 -4.56
C LEU A 145 -7.74 12.59 -4.53
N ASP A 146 -6.90 13.62 -4.37
CA ASP A 146 -5.44 13.47 -4.30
C ASP A 146 -4.99 12.48 -3.22
N LEU A 147 -5.77 12.32 -2.14
CA LEU A 147 -5.49 11.36 -1.07
C LEU A 147 -5.55 9.91 -1.54
N LEU A 148 -6.53 9.56 -2.37
CA LEU A 148 -6.66 8.20 -2.89
C LEU A 148 -5.58 7.91 -3.93
N ARG A 149 -5.24 8.90 -4.78
CA ARG A 149 -4.13 8.79 -5.72
C ARG A 149 -2.78 8.60 -5.02
N GLN A 150 -2.56 9.32 -3.92
CA GLN A 150 -1.37 9.15 -3.10
C GLN A 150 -1.36 7.80 -2.36
N GLY A 151 -2.51 7.35 -1.88
CA GLY A 151 -2.68 6.00 -1.33
C GLY A 151 -2.31 4.92 -2.34
N HIS A 152 -2.80 5.03 -3.58
CA HIS A 152 -2.45 4.13 -4.69
C HIS A 152 -0.95 4.14 -4.95
N SER A 153 -0.37 5.32 -5.17
CA SER A 153 1.05 5.48 -5.46
C SER A 153 1.93 4.90 -4.34
N SER A 154 1.53 5.11 -3.08
CA SER A 154 2.26 4.57 -1.92
C SER A 154 2.19 3.04 -1.86
N LEU A 155 1.00 2.45 -2.06
CA LEU A 155 0.83 1.00 -2.11
C LEU A 155 1.65 0.38 -3.23
N LEU A 156 1.50 0.92 -4.45
CA LEU A 156 2.24 0.46 -5.63
C LEU A 156 3.74 0.55 -5.39
N GLN A 157 4.24 1.71 -4.94
CA GLN A 157 5.67 1.89 -4.70
C GLN A 157 6.20 0.91 -3.65
N MET A 158 5.51 0.73 -2.52
CA MET A 158 5.94 -0.20 -1.49
C MET A 158 6.01 -1.65 -1.99
N VAL A 159 4.98 -2.11 -2.69
CA VAL A 159 4.93 -3.49 -3.21
C VAL A 159 5.95 -3.69 -4.34
N MET A 160 6.04 -2.75 -5.28
CA MET A 160 7.01 -2.84 -6.39
C MET A 160 8.44 -2.79 -5.89
N MET A 161 8.77 -1.92 -4.92
CA MET A 161 10.10 -1.91 -4.31
C MET A 161 10.41 -3.23 -3.58
N ALA A 162 9.44 -3.78 -2.86
CA ALA A 162 9.60 -5.05 -2.18
C ALA A 162 9.85 -6.21 -3.16
N TRP A 163 9.16 -6.26 -4.30
CA TRP A 163 9.37 -7.30 -5.31
C TRP A 163 10.65 -7.08 -6.14
N TYR A 164 10.85 -5.91 -6.73
CA TYR A 164 11.98 -5.69 -7.65
C TYR A 164 13.34 -5.55 -6.96
N SER A 165 13.39 -5.44 -5.63
CA SER A 165 14.64 -5.59 -4.87
C SER A 165 15.17 -7.04 -4.82
N ARG A 166 14.38 -8.00 -5.32
CA ARG A 166 14.67 -9.43 -5.26
C ARG A 166 15.33 -9.93 -6.54
N ALA A 167 16.33 -10.80 -6.39
CA ALA A 167 17.00 -11.44 -7.51
C ALA A 167 16.04 -12.25 -8.39
N GLU A 168 15.01 -12.81 -7.77
CA GLU A 168 13.94 -13.56 -8.44
C GLU A 168 13.19 -12.71 -9.48
N ALA A 169 13.12 -11.38 -9.31
CA ALA A 169 12.44 -10.48 -10.22
C ALA A 169 13.31 -10.02 -11.40
N TRP A 170 14.64 -10.10 -11.27
CA TRP A 170 15.57 -9.44 -12.19
C TRP A 170 15.54 -10.01 -13.61
N ALA A 171 15.47 -11.33 -13.74
CA ALA A 171 15.42 -12.00 -15.03
C ALA A 171 14.17 -11.59 -15.83
N HIS A 172 13.04 -11.41 -15.15
CA HIS A 172 11.78 -11.02 -15.78
C HIS A 172 11.83 -9.58 -16.33
N CYS A 173 12.44 -8.65 -15.58
CA CYS A 173 12.57 -7.25 -16.03
C CYS A 173 13.83 -6.98 -16.87
N GLY A 174 14.60 -8.01 -17.23
CA GLY A 174 15.80 -7.88 -18.05
C GLY A 174 17.00 -7.25 -17.33
N TYR A 175 16.98 -7.19 -16.00
CA TYR A 175 18.10 -6.69 -15.21
C TYR A 175 19.13 -7.81 -14.99
N PRO A 176 20.40 -7.64 -15.36
CA PRO A 176 21.43 -8.68 -15.20
C PRO A 176 21.90 -8.88 -13.75
N GLY A 177 21.39 -8.08 -12.81
CA GLY A 177 21.87 -8.04 -11.44
C GLY A 177 22.95 -6.96 -11.21
N PRO A 178 23.30 -6.69 -9.94
CA PRO A 178 24.34 -5.75 -9.60
C PRO A 178 25.71 -6.25 -10.10
N PRO A 179 26.65 -5.35 -10.44
CA PRO A 179 27.99 -5.75 -10.86
C PRO A 179 28.71 -6.52 -9.75
N THR A 180 29.36 -7.62 -10.12
CA THR A 180 30.25 -8.36 -9.23
C THR A 180 31.58 -7.60 -9.12
N VAL A 181 31.89 -7.09 -7.93
CA VAL A 181 33.20 -6.49 -7.61
C VAL A 181 34.21 -7.55 -7.19
#